data_AF-A0A932L266-F1
#
_entry.id   AF-A0A932L266-F1
#
_cell.length_a   1.000
_cell.length_b   1.000
_cell.length_c   1.000
_cell.angle_alpha   90.00
_cell.angle_beta   90.00
_cell.angle_gamma   90.00
#
_symmetry.space_group_name_H-M   'P 1'
#
loop_
_entity.id
_entity.type
_entity.pdbx_description
1 polymer ?
#
loop_
_entity_poly.entity_id
_entity_poly.type
_entity_poly.pdbx_seq_one_letter_code
_entity_poly.pdbx_strand_id
1 'polypeptide(L)'
;MDLRKVMDKGQVLIMNLSKGRIGEDASALLGSLLVSAMQTAAMSRSDVPESDRRDFYLYVDEFQNFATDSFATILSEARKYRLNLTTANQYLAQMEQPTADAVFGNVGTLVAFQVGAQDAERVAEQLGPELTPQDLLRLPRYHAYARLLINGMPSRPFSMSTLPPRVNRTDPARPDIIRRYSRQRYARPLAHIEAEVRQAFLSA
;
A
#
# COMPACT_ATOMS: atom_id res chain seq x y z
N MET A 1 7.86 -15.25 9.79
CA MET A 1 8.07 -13.79 9.97
C MET A 1 6.97 -13.30 10.91
N ASP A 2 7.30 -12.44 11.86
CA ASP A 2 6.32 -11.90 12.82
C ASP A 2 6.00 -10.44 12.44
N LEU A 3 4.85 -10.23 11.78
CA LEU A 3 4.42 -8.92 11.30
C LEU A 3 4.03 -7.97 12.45
N ARG A 4 3.52 -8.52 13.56
CA ARG A 4 3.19 -7.72 14.74
C ARG A 4 4.46 -7.08 15.31
N LYS A 5 5.51 -7.88 15.46
CA LYS A 5 6.83 -7.38 15.88
C LYS A 5 7.45 -6.38 14.91
N VAL A 6 7.25 -6.56 13.60
CA VAL A 6 7.69 -5.59 12.57
C VAL A 6 7.00 -4.23 12.80
N MET A 7 5.69 -4.23 13.05
CA MET A 7 4.92 -3.02 13.34
C MET A 7 5.37 -2.33 14.63
N ASP A 8 5.40 -3.07 15.74
CA ASP A 8 5.69 -2.51 17.06
C ASP A 8 7.10 -1.94 17.16
N LYS A 9 8.06 -2.57 16.47
CA LYS A 9 9.46 -2.10 16.43
C LYS A 9 9.71 -1.05 15.36
N GLY A 10 8.72 -0.70 14.54
CA GLY A 10 8.87 0.26 13.44
C GLY A 10 9.90 -0.17 12.41
N GLN A 11 9.97 -1.47 12.11
CA GLN A 11 10.90 -1.99 11.12
C GLN A 11 10.45 -1.65 9.70
N VAL A 12 11.41 -1.58 8.76
CA VAL A 12 11.11 -1.42 7.34
C VAL A 12 10.97 -2.80 6.71
N LEU A 13 9.78 -3.10 6.20
CA LEU A 13 9.47 -4.31 5.45
C LEU A 13 9.30 -3.94 3.98
N ILE A 14 10.10 -4.56 3.10
CA ILE A 14 9.98 -4.42 1.65
C ILE A 14 9.60 -5.78 1.08
N MET A 15 8.46 -5.84 0.40
CA MET A 15 7.97 -7.07 -0.23
C MET A 15 7.99 -6.87 -1.74
N ASN A 16 8.80 -7.67 -2.42
CA ASN A 16 8.90 -7.63 -3.87
C ASN A 16 8.00 -8.71 -4.46
N LEU A 17 6.84 -8.29 -4.96
CA LEU A 17 5.84 -9.13 -5.63
C LEU A 17 5.90 -8.94 -7.16
N SER A 18 7.10 -8.85 -7.72
CA SER A 18 7.26 -8.64 -9.16
C SER A 18 6.67 -9.82 -9.96
N LYS A 19 5.57 -9.57 -10.67
CA LYS A 19 4.89 -10.56 -11.55
C LYS A 19 5.86 -11.27 -12.50
N GLY A 20 6.86 -10.56 -13.03
CA GLY A 20 7.87 -11.14 -13.93
C GLY A 20 8.77 -12.20 -13.30
N ARG A 21 8.84 -12.29 -11.96
CA ARG A 21 9.64 -13.31 -11.25
C ARG A 21 8.83 -14.44 -10.66
N ILE A 22 7.63 -14.15 -10.17
CA ILE A 22 6.80 -15.12 -9.42
C ILE A 22 5.53 -15.55 -10.18
N GLY A 23 5.20 -14.91 -11.30
CA GLY A 23 3.94 -15.12 -12.00
C GLY A 23 2.83 -14.21 -11.47
N GLU A 24 1.81 -13.97 -12.29
CA GLU A 24 0.71 -13.06 -11.97
C GLU A 24 -0.18 -13.61 -10.84
N ASP A 25 -0.68 -14.83 -10.99
CA ASP A 25 -1.58 -15.45 -10.02
C ASP A 25 -0.91 -15.61 -8.65
N ALA A 26 0.34 -16.08 -8.63
CA ALA A 26 1.09 -16.24 -7.40
C ALA A 26 1.39 -14.88 -6.75
N SER A 27 1.65 -13.83 -7.54
CA SER A 27 1.82 -12.47 -7.02
C SER A 27 0.54 -11.95 -6.36
N ALA A 28 -0.60 -12.10 -7.03
CA ALA A 28 -1.89 -11.67 -6.51
C ALA A 28 -2.25 -12.42 -5.22
N LEU A 29 -2.08 -13.75 -5.21
CA LEU A 29 -2.32 -14.58 -4.03
C LEU A 29 -1.39 -14.21 -2.87
N LEU A 30 -0.09 -14.09 -3.11
CA LEU A 30 0.86 -13.72 -2.06
C LEU A 30 0.56 -12.32 -1.52
N GLY A 31 0.24 -11.37 -2.39
CA GLY A 31 -0.09 -10.01 -1.98
C GLY A 31 -1.37 -9.94 -1.14
N SER A 32 -2.43 -10.65 -1.54
CA SER A 32 -3.67 -10.69 -0.76
C SER A 32 -3.46 -11.35 0.61
N LEU A 33 -2.72 -12.46 0.67
CA LEU A 33 -2.34 -13.11 1.93
C LEU A 33 -1.52 -12.17 2.83
N LEU A 34 -0.59 -11.42 2.26
CA LEU A 34 0.23 -10.46 3.00
C LEU A 34 -0.61 -9.30 3.56
N VAL A 35 -1.52 -8.75 2.75
CA VAL A 35 -2.48 -7.73 3.20
C VAL A 35 -3.31 -8.25 4.37
N SER A 36 -3.90 -9.44 4.24
CA SER A 36 -4.71 -10.04 5.31
C SER A 36 -3.87 -10.30 6.57
N ALA A 37 -2.63 -10.77 6.42
CA ALA A 37 -1.72 -10.95 7.54
C ALA A 37 -1.34 -9.61 8.21
N MET A 38 -1.19 -8.54 7.44
CA MET A 38 -1.00 -7.17 7.96
C MET A 38 -2.23 -6.68 8.71
N GLN A 39 -3.45 -6.94 8.21
CA GLN A 39 -4.69 -6.65 8.92
C GLN A 39 -4.72 -7.36 10.29
N THR A 40 -4.52 -8.67 10.30
CA THR A 40 -4.52 -9.47 11.54
C THR A 40 -3.46 -8.98 12.52
N ALA A 41 -2.24 -8.69 12.03
CA ALA A 41 -1.18 -8.14 12.86
C ALA A 41 -1.57 -6.76 13.44
N ALA A 42 -2.19 -5.89 12.65
CA ALA A 42 -2.66 -4.60 13.13
C ALA A 42 -3.77 -4.74 14.18
N MET A 43 -4.80 -5.55 13.91
CA MET A 43 -5.91 -5.79 14.83
C MET A 43 -5.48 -6.45 16.13
N SER A 44 -4.44 -7.29 16.07
CA SER A 44 -3.90 -7.90 17.29
C SER A 44 -3.39 -6.86 18.29
N ARG A 45 -3.09 -5.61 17.86
CA ARG A 45 -2.66 -4.48 18.71
C ARG A 45 -3.76 -3.94 19.62
N SER A 46 -4.94 -4.56 19.63
CA SER A 46 -6.02 -4.26 20.57
C SER A 46 -5.56 -4.36 22.04
N ASP A 47 -4.56 -5.19 22.32
CA ASP A 47 -3.93 -5.37 23.63
C ASP A 47 -3.01 -4.21 24.08
N VAL A 48 -2.63 -3.30 23.17
CA VAL A 48 -1.80 -2.13 23.47
C VAL A 48 -2.68 -0.88 23.50
N PRO A 49 -2.57 0.01 24.51
CA PRO A 49 -3.29 1.29 24.54
C PRO A 49 -3.02 2.12 23.27
N GLU A 50 -4.04 2.80 22.74
CA GLU A 50 -3.92 3.53 21.46
C GLU A 50 -2.81 4.59 21.45
N SER A 51 -2.57 5.26 22.58
CA SER A 51 -1.49 6.23 22.77
C SER A 51 -0.09 5.63 22.61
N ASP A 52 0.05 4.34 22.92
CA ASP A 52 1.34 3.64 22.97
C ASP A 52 1.60 2.87 21.68
N ARG A 53 0.57 2.75 20.82
CA ARG A 53 0.69 2.14 19.50
C ARG A 53 1.56 3.02 18.60
N ARG A 54 2.65 2.44 18.13
CA ARG A 54 3.50 3.03 17.09
C ARG A 54 2.76 3.07 15.76
N ASP A 55 2.84 4.21 15.07
CA ASP A 55 2.38 4.32 13.70
C ASP A 55 3.16 3.39 12.78
N PHE A 56 2.43 2.63 11.97
CA PHE A 56 2.99 1.84 10.90
C PHE A 56 2.38 2.28 9.56
N TYR A 57 3.22 2.44 8.54
CA TYR A 57 2.79 2.91 7.22
C TYR A 57 2.88 1.76 6.22
N LEU A 58 1.74 1.41 5.63
CA LEU A 58 1.63 0.42 4.57
C LEU A 58 1.44 1.14 3.23
N TYR A 59 2.42 0.97 2.34
CA TYR A 59 2.36 1.46 0.97
C TYR A 59 2.08 0.29 0.05
N VAL A 60 1.03 0.40 -0.76
CA VAL A 60 0.63 -0.63 -1.71
C VAL A 60 0.57 0.00 -3.09
N ASP A 61 1.55 -0.36 -3.92
CA ASP A 61 1.55 -0.01 -5.34
C ASP A 61 0.71 -1.02 -6.12
N GLU A 62 0.09 -0.57 -7.21
CA GLU A 62 -0.86 -1.35 -8.01
C GLU A 62 -1.92 -2.05 -7.16
N PHE A 63 -2.54 -1.30 -6.25
CA PHE A 63 -3.39 -1.83 -5.18
C PHE A 63 -4.59 -2.65 -5.72
N GLN A 64 -5.07 -2.38 -6.93
CA GLN A 64 -6.12 -3.18 -7.57
C GLN A 64 -5.79 -4.69 -7.65
N ASN A 65 -4.51 -5.07 -7.71
CA ASN A 65 -4.11 -6.50 -7.73
C ASN A 65 -4.32 -7.20 -6.38
N PHE A 66 -4.54 -6.43 -5.31
CA PHE A 66 -4.65 -6.92 -3.93
C PHE A 66 -5.95 -6.46 -3.26
N ALA A 67 -6.84 -5.85 -4.04
CA ALA A 67 -8.10 -5.25 -3.63
C ALA A 67 -9.15 -6.34 -3.35
N THR A 68 -9.10 -6.92 -2.14
CA THR A 68 -10.08 -7.88 -1.65
C THR A 68 -11.05 -7.24 -0.65
N ASP A 69 -12.12 -7.93 -0.26
CA ASP A 69 -13.04 -7.48 0.80
C ASP A 69 -12.34 -7.19 2.13
N SER A 70 -11.30 -7.97 2.47
CA SER A 70 -10.47 -7.75 3.66
C SER A 70 -9.80 -6.37 3.64
N PHE A 71 -9.51 -5.85 2.46
CA PHE A 71 -8.92 -4.54 2.28
C PHE A 71 -9.90 -3.40 2.59
N ALA A 72 -11.19 -3.56 2.26
CA ALA A 72 -12.22 -2.63 2.67
C ALA A 72 -12.31 -2.53 4.21
N THR A 73 -12.17 -3.66 4.91
CA THR A 73 -12.10 -3.70 6.38
C THR A 73 -10.83 -3.01 6.91
N ILE A 74 -9.67 -3.19 6.27
CA ILE A 74 -8.47 -2.42 6.62
C ILE A 74 -8.75 -0.93 6.49
N LEU A 75 -9.30 -0.47 5.37
CA LEU A 75 -9.55 0.94 5.12
C LEU A 75 -10.45 1.60 6.17
N SER A 76 -11.46 0.88 6.66
CA SER A 76 -12.42 1.41 7.65
C SER A 76 -11.94 1.27 9.11
N GLU A 77 -11.18 0.22 9.46
CA GLU A 77 -10.85 -0.09 10.86
C GLU A 77 -9.38 0.15 11.25
N ALA A 78 -8.45 0.09 10.30
CA ALA A 78 -7.00 0.09 10.57
C ALA A 78 -6.50 1.35 11.28
N ARG A 79 -7.23 2.46 11.13
CA ARG A 79 -6.93 3.74 11.80
C ARG A 79 -6.89 3.59 13.32
N LYS A 80 -7.83 2.85 13.91
CA LYS A 80 -7.88 2.57 15.37
C LYS A 80 -6.61 1.87 15.84
N TYR A 81 -6.01 1.07 14.96
CA TYR A 81 -4.81 0.31 15.25
C TYR A 81 -3.53 1.08 14.89
N ARG A 82 -3.59 2.32 14.42
CA ARG A 82 -2.41 3.12 13.98
C ARG A 82 -1.67 2.44 12.83
N LEU A 83 -2.42 1.79 11.94
CA LEU A 83 -1.96 1.37 10.61
C LEU A 83 -2.45 2.40 9.59
N ASN A 84 -1.50 3.14 9.04
CA ASN A 84 -1.71 4.18 8.05
C ASN A 84 -1.50 3.59 6.66
N LEU A 85 -2.45 3.79 5.77
CA LEU A 85 -2.43 3.19 4.45
C LEU A 85 -2.23 4.25 3.36
N THR A 86 -1.42 3.92 2.37
CA THR A 86 -1.26 4.70 1.15
C THR A 86 -1.29 3.74 -0.03
N THR A 87 -2.30 3.86 -0.87
CA THR A 87 -2.47 3.03 -2.07
C THR A 87 -2.23 3.87 -3.32
N ALA A 88 -1.67 3.23 -4.35
CA ALA A 88 -1.51 3.82 -5.67
C ALA A 88 -2.10 2.88 -6.72
N ASN A 89 -2.93 3.43 -7.60
CA ASN A 89 -3.57 2.72 -8.72
C ASN A 89 -3.41 3.55 -9.99
N GLN A 90 -3.20 2.86 -11.12
CA GLN A 90 -3.13 3.52 -12.43
C GLN A 90 -4.51 3.72 -13.07
N TYR A 91 -5.43 2.78 -12.85
CA TYR A 91 -6.75 2.77 -13.48
C TYR A 91 -7.83 2.43 -12.45
N LEU A 92 -8.85 3.28 -12.33
CA LEU A 92 -10.00 2.96 -11.45
C LEU A 92 -10.85 1.84 -12.03
N ALA A 93 -10.95 1.76 -13.36
CA ALA A 93 -11.70 0.71 -14.07
C ALA A 93 -11.21 -0.72 -13.78
N GLN A 94 -10.01 -0.90 -13.23
CA GLN A 94 -9.50 -2.22 -12.82
C GLN A 94 -10.01 -2.67 -11.45
N MET A 95 -10.66 -1.78 -10.70
CA MET A 95 -11.26 -2.11 -9.41
C MET A 95 -12.71 -2.49 -9.60
N GLU A 96 -13.15 -3.54 -8.91
CA GLU A 96 -14.57 -3.81 -8.80
C GLU A 96 -15.27 -2.65 -8.06
N GLN A 97 -16.50 -2.34 -8.49
CA GLN A 97 -17.27 -1.20 -7.98
C GLN A 97 -17.38 -1.18 -6.44
N PRO A 98 -17.67 -2.29 -5.74
CA PRO A 98 -17.75 -2.28 -4.28
C PRO A 98 -16.44 -1.89 -3.61
N THR A 99 -15.30 -2.32 -4.16
CA THR A 99 -13.98 -2.00 -3.63
C THR A 99 -13.63 -0.54 -3.89
N ALA A 100 -13.95 -0.02 -5.08
CA ALA A 100 -13.79 1.39 -5.39
C ALA A 100 -14.60 2.27 -4.43
N ASP A 101 -15.86 1.91 -4.17
CA ASP A 101 -16.74 2.64 -3.25
C ASP A 101 -16.21 2.58 -1.82
N ALA A 102 -15.73 1.43 -1.35
CA ALA A 102 -15.10 1.30 -0.05
C ALA A 102 -13.83 2.17 0.08
N VAL A 103 -13.03 2.26 -0.98
CA VAL A 103 -11.83 3.11 -1.00
C VAL A 103 -12.23 4.58 -0.95
N PHE A 104 -13.05 5.06 -1.87
CA PHE A 104 -13.47 6.46 -1.89
C PHE A 104 -14.24 6.89 -0.63
N GLY A 105 -15.00 5.97 -0.02
CA GLY A 105 -15.71 6.24 1.24
C GLY A 105 -14.81 6.37 2.47
N ASN A 106 -13.59 5.80 2.45
CA ASN A 106 -12.69 5.78 3.61
C ASN A 106 -11.41 6.59 3.43
N VAL A 107 -11.07 7.02 2.21
CA VAL A 107 -9.89 7.87 1.96
C VAL A 107 -10.17 9.33 2.29
N GLY A 108 -9.50 9.84 3.33
CA GLY A 108 -9.58 11.27 3.68
C GLY A 108 -8.74 12.16 2.76
N THR A 109 -7.60 11.64 2.30
CA THR A 109 -6.65 12.35 1.44
C THR A 109 -6.59 11.68 0.08
N LEU A 110 -6.76 12.48 -0.98
CA LEU A 110 -6.67 12.05 -2.36
C LEU A 110 -5.64 12.90 -3.08
N VAL A 111 -4.75 12.25 -3.83
CA VAL A 111 -3.77 12.89 -4.71
C VAL A 111 -3.92 12.27 -6.08
N ALA A 112 -4.28 13.08 -7.07
CA ALA A 112 -4.48 12.65 -8.45
C ALA A 112 -3.44 13.29 -9.37
N PHE A 113 -2.69 12.46 -10.05
CA PHE A 113 -1.87 12.85 -11.19
C PHE A 113 -2.74 12.92 -12.45
N GLN A 114 -2.11 13.06 -13.62
CA GLN A 114 -2.81 12.88 -14.88
C GLN A 114 -3.49 11.51 -14.93
N VAL A 115 -4.79 11.50 -15.24
CA VAL A 115 -5.59 10.27 -15.42
C VAL A 115 -6.13 10.18 -16.84
N GLY A 116 -6.64 9.01 -17.22
CA GLY A 116 -7.34 8.81 -18.50
C GLY A 116 -8.76 9.37 -18.49
N ALA A 117 -9.34 9.57 -19.69
CA ALA A 117 -10.69 10.13 -19.84
C ALA A 117 -11.78 9.35 -19.12
N GLN A 118 -11.63 8.01 -19.03
CA GLN A 118 -12.59 7.13 -18.35
C GLN A 118 -12.65 7.37 -16.83
N ASP A 119 -11.52 7.76 -16.22
CA ASP A 119 -11.42 7.95 -14.76
C ASP A 119 -11.61 9.43 -14.37
N ALA A 120 -11.43 10.36 -15.30
CA ALA A 120 -11.37 11.80 -15.03
C ALA A 120 -12.64 12.36 -14.39
N GLU A 121 -13.83 11.90 -14.81
CA GLU A 121 -15.11 12.31 -14.22
C GLU A 121 -15.18 11.94 -12.74
N ARG A 122 -15.01 10.65 -12.44
CA ARG A 122 -15.07 10.13 -11.07
C ARG A 122 -14.00 10.75 -10.18
N VAL A 123 -12.77 10.92 -10.66
CA VAL A 123 -11.68 11.51 -9.86
C VAL A 123 -11.94 13.00 -9.58
N ALA A 124 -12.44 13.76 -10.56
CA ALA A 124 -12.76 15.17 -10.38
C ALA A 124 -13.86 15.36 -9.31
N GLU A 125 -14.94 14.57 -9.40
CA GLU A 125 -16.02 14.58 -8.39
C GLU A 125 -15.49 14.31 -6.98
N GLN A 126 -14.55 13.36 -6.85
CA GLN A 126 -13.96 13.02 -5.55
C GLN A 126 -12.98 14.09 -5.03
N LEU A 127 -12.34 14.86 -5.90
CA LEU A 127 -11.44 15.96 -5.49
C LEU A 127 -12.19 17.21 -5.08
N GLY A 128 -13.39 17.45 -5.61
CA GLY A 128 -14.25 18.57 -5.24
C GLY A 128 -14.73 19.39 -6.43
N PRO A 129 -15.74 20.25 -6.21
CA PRO A 129 -16.49 20.92 -7.27
C PRO A 129 -15.67 21.96 -8.05
N GLU A 130 -14.51 22.39 -7.54
CA GLU A 130 -13.65 23.35 -8.25
C GLU A 130 -12.84 22.74 -9.41
N LEU A 131 -12.80 21.42 -9.53
CA LEU A 131 -12.04 20.73 -10.59
C LEU A 131 -12.97 20.12 -11.63
N THR A 132 -12.55 20.20 -12.88
CA THR A 132 -13.20 19.56 -14.01
C THR A 132 -12.37 18.35 -14.47
N PRO A 133 -12.99 17.40 -15.21
CA PRO A 133 -12.26 16.29 -15.82
C PRO A 133 -11.12 16.77 -16.74
N GLN A 134 -11.31 17.92 -17.40
CA GLN A 134 -10.31 18.51 -18.31
C GLN A 134 -9.04 18.96 -17.57
N ASP A 135 -9.16 19.38 -16.30
CA ASP A 135 -8.00 19.77 -15.50
C ASP A 135 -7.08 18.58 -15.24
N LEU A 136 -7.66 17.41 -14.96
CA LEU A 136 -6.90 16.18 -14.73
C LEU A 136 -6.26 15.64 -16.01
N LEU A 137 -6.96 15.69 -17.14
CA LEU A 137 -6.45 15.23 -18.43
C LEU A 137 -5.23 16.02 -18.91
N ARG A 138 -5.12 17.29 -18.51
CA ARG A 138 -4.08 18.22 -18.95
C ARG A 138 -2.91 18.36 -17.97
N LEU A 139 -2.93 17.65 -16.84
CA LEU A 139 -1.86 17.70 -15.85
C LEU A 139 -0.51 17.32 -16.49
N PRO A 140 0.52 18.19 -16.37
CA PRO A 140 1.86 17.82 -16.80
C PRO A 140 2.43 16.71 -15.91
N ARG A 141 3.44 16.00 -16.43
CA ARG A 141 4.19 15.04 -15.64
C ARG A 141 4.73 15.70 -14.37
N TYR A 142 4.65 14.99 -13.24
CA TYR A 142 5.08 15.46 -11.91
C TYR A 142 4.18 16.54 -11.29
N HIS A 143 3.02 16.84 -11.88
CA HIS A 143 2.00 17.68 -11.25
C HIS A 143 0.82 16.82 -10.80
N ALA A 144 0.17 17.26 -9.73
CA ALA A 144 -1.02 16.61 -9.19
C ALA A 144 -2.00 17.63 -8.62
N TYR A 145 -3.28 17.26 -8.57
CA TYR A 145 -4.24 17.89 -7.69
C TYR A 145 -4.36 17.06 -6.41
N ALA A 146 -4.51 17.74 -5.28
CA ALA A 146 -4.67 17.10 -3.99
C ALA A 146 -5.83 17.70 -3.21
N ARG A 147 -6.57 16.81 -2.52
CA ARG A 147 -7.51 17.16 -1.45
C ARG A 147 -7.04 16.44 -0.20
N LEU A 148 -6.73 17.18 0.86
CA LEU A 148 -6.19 16.62 2.09
C LEU A 148 -7.26 16.56 3.18
N LEU A 149 -7.20 15.56 4.06
CA LEU A 149 -7.93 15.59 5.33
C LEU A 149 -7.07 16.26 6.40
N ILE A 150 -7.41 17.49 6.79
CA ILE A 150 -6.68 18.26 7.80
C ILE A 150 -7.59 18.45 9.00
N ASN A 151 -7.17 17.97 10.17
CA ASN A 151 -7.96 18.04 11.42
C ASN A 151 -9.39 17.51 11.26
N GLY A 152 -9.56 16.45 10.46
CA GLY A 152 -10.87 15.83 10.20
C GLY A 152 -11.74 16.54 9.17
N MET A 153 -11.27 17.65 8.58
CA MET A 153 -11.99 18.38 7.54
C MET A 153 -11.28 18.26 6.19
N PRO A 154 -12.01 17.99 5.09
CA PRO A 154 -11.43 18.02 3.76
C PRO A 154 -11.01 19.45 3.41
N SER A 155 -9.79 19.61 2.89
CA SER A 155 -9.32 20.87 2.35
C SER A 155 -10.05 21.20 1.04
N ARG A 156 -9.97 22.45 0.61
CA ARG A 156 -10.20 22.78 -0.81
C ARG A 156 -9.14 22.08 -1.66
N PRO A 157 -9.48 21.63 -2.88
CA PRO A 157 -8.49 21.06 -3.78
C PRO A 157 -7.44 22.11 -4.16
N PHE A 158 -6.18 21.68 -4.29
CA PHE A 158 -5.09 22.54 -4.73
C PHE A 158 -4.14 21.77 -5.65
N SER A 159 -3.42 22.50 -6.51
CA SER A 159 -2.38 21.92 -7.35
C SER A 159 -1.05 21.86 -6.61
N MET A 160 -0.26 20.84 -6.92
CA MET A 160 1.09 20.68 -6.39
C MET A 160 2.03 20.13 -7.46
N SER A 161 3.33 20.35 -7.27
CA SER A 161 4.40 19.75 -8.08
C SER A 161 5.21 18.80 -7.20
N THR A 162 5.52 17.61 -7.71
CA THR A 162 6.34 16.64 -6.99
C THR A 162 7.82 16.99 -7.10
N LEU A 163 8.58 16.63 -6.07
CA LEU A 163 10.02 16.71 -6.14
C LEU A 163 10.57 15.75 -7.21
N PRO A 164 11.63 16.11 -7.94
CA PRO A 164 12.28 15.18 -8.85
C PRO A 164 12.78 13.96 -8.08
N PRO A 165 12.89 12.77 -8.73
CA PRO A 165 13.51 11.62 -8.12
C PRO A 165 14.86 12.01 -7.55
N ARG A 166 15.14 11.61 -6.30
CA ARG A 166 16.44 11.90 -5.70
C ARG A 166 17.53 11.32 -6.59
N VAL A 167 18.50 12.16 -6.99
CA VAL A 167 19.70 11.68 -7.66
C VAL A 167 20.38 10.70 -6.69
N ASN A 168 20.43 9.42 -7.06
CA ASN A 168 21.05 8.38 -6.26
C ASN A 168 22.55 8.67 -6.11
N ARG A 169 22.91 9.41 -5.07
CA ARG A 169 24.30 9.60 -4.61
C ARG A 169 24.72 8.52 -3.62
N THR A 170 24.10 7.34 -3.70
CA THR A 170 24.39 6.24 -2.79
C THR A 170 25.52 5.38 -3.33
N ASP A 171 26.39 4.94 -2.42
CA ASP A 171 27.35 3.87 -2.66
C ASP A 171 26.66 2.67 -3.34
N PRO A 172 27.12 2.25 -4.55
CA PRO A 172 26.56 1.11 -5.27
C PRO A 172 26.57 -0.20 -4.47
N ALA A 173 27.47 -0.36 -3.49
CA ALA A 173 27.56 -1.55 -2.65
C ALA A 173 26.49 -1.61 -1.54
N ARG A 174 25.87 -0.47 -1.20
CA ARG A 174 24.95 -0.36 -0.05
C ARG A 174 23.75 -1.32 -0.12
N PRO A 175 23.07 -1.52 -1.27
CA PRO A 175 21.95 -2.46 -1.35
C PRO A 175 22.35 -3.90 -0.99
N ASP A 176 23.54 -4.35 -1.41
CA ASP A 176 23.99 -5.72 -1.17
C ASP A 176 24.39 -5.93 0.29
N ILE A 177 25.00 -4.92 0.91
CA ILE A 177 25.25 -4.91 2.37
C ILE A 177 23.93 -5.06 3.13
N ILE A 178 22.91 -4.25 2.80
CA ILE A 178 21.58 -4.33 3.43
C ILE A 178 20.96 -5.71 3.26
N ARG A 179 20.97 -6.25 2.04
CA ARG A 179 20.43 -7.59 1.74
C ARG A 179 21.14 -8.68 2.55
N ARG A 180 22.48 -8.62 2.65
CA ARG A 180 23.28 -9.60 3.40
C ARG A 180 22.91 -9.60 4.87
N TYR A 181 22.94 -8.45 5.54
CA TYR A 181 22.61 -8.36 6.96
C TYR A 181 21.14 -8.69 7.24
N SER A 182 20.22 -8.28 6.35
CA SER A 182 18.81 -8.66 6.45
C SER A 182 18.63 -10.18 6.38
N ARG A 183 19.30 -10.86 5.44
CA ARG A 183 19.23 -12.32 5.31
C ARG A 183 19.82 -13.03 6.52
N GLN A 184 20.96 -12.57 7.04
CA GLN A 184 21.58 -13.14 8.24
C GLN A 184 20.67 -13.03 9.48
N ARG A 185 19.93 -11.93 9.62
CA ARG A 185 19.11 -11.68 10.82
C ARG A 185 17.69 -12.25 10.74
N TYR A 186 17.11 -12.32 9.54
CA TYR A 186 15.68 -12.58 9.36
C TYR A 186 15.34 -13.73 8.40
N ALA A 187 16.29 -14.23 7.61
CA ALA A 187 16.02 -15.30 6.64
C ALA A 187 16.44 -16.67 7.18
N ARG A 188 15.87 -17.71 6.57
CA ARG A 188 16.24 -19.12 6.78
C ARG A 188 16.79 -19.69 5.46
N PRO A 189 17.69 -20.67 5.49
CA PRO A 189 18.14 -21.35 4.29
C PRO A 189 16.97 -21.96 3.51
N LEU A 190 16.94 -21.76 2.19
CA LEU A 190 15.86 -22.26 1.33
C LEU A 190 15.67 -23.77 1.45
N ALA A 191 16.76 -24.53 1.49
CA ALA A 191 16.74 -25.99 1.62
C ALA A 191 15.98 -26.47 2.87
N HIS A 192 16.05 -25.72 3.98
CA HIS A 192 15.31 -26.08 5.20
C HIS A 192 13.81 -25.84 5.03
N ILE A 193 13.44 -24.73 4.37
CA ILE A 193 12.03 -24.42 4.09
C ILE A 193 11.44 -25.45 3.13
N GLU A 194 12.16 -25.79 2.06
CA GLU A 194 11.70 -26.79 1.08
C GLU A 194 11.52 -28.18 1.72
N ALA A 195 12.40 -28.57 2.63
CA ALA A 195 12.27 -29.81 3.38
C ALA A 195 11.03 -29.81 4.30
N GLU A 196 10.79 -28.73 5.04
CA GLU A 196 9.60 -28.57 5.89
C GLU A 196 8.30 -28.61 5.10
N VAL A 197 8.24 -27.86 3.99
CA VAL A 197 7.07 -27.82 3.11
C VAL A 197 6.81 -29.20 2.52
N ARG A 198 7.84 -29.88 2.00
CA ARG A 198 7.71 -31.23 1.46
C ARG A 198 7.23 -32.22 2.51
N GLN A 199 7.77 -32.16 3.73
CA GLN A 199 7.33 -33.01 4.82
C GLN A 199 5.85 -32.78 5.15
N ALA A 200 5.41 -31.52 5.26
CA ALA A 200 4.03 -31.18 5.56
C ALA A 200 3.05 -31.72 4.49
N PHE A 201 3.40 -31.62 3.20
CA PHE A 201 2.58 -32.12 2.10
C PHE A 201 2.62 -33.64 1.91
N LEU A 202 3.68 -34.32 2.37
CA LEU A 202 3.76 -35.79 2.35
C LEU A 202 3.12 -36.45 3.58
N SER A 203 2.88 -35.67 4.65
CA SER A 203 2.20 -36.11 5.86
C SER A 203 0.69 -35.81 5.88
N ALA A 204 0.14 -35.24 4.81
CA ALA A 204 -1.27 -34.94 4.61
C ALA A 204 -1.86 -35.88 3.55
#